data_AF-F9DXW2-F1
#
_entry.id   AF-F9DXW2-F1
#
_cell.length_a   1.000
_cell.length_b   1.000
_cell.length_c   1.000
_cell.angle_alpha   90.00
_cell.angle_beta   90.00
_cell.angle_gamma   90.00
#
_symmetry.space_group_name_H-M   'P 1'
#
loop_
_entity.id
_entity.type
_entity.pdbx_description
1 polymer ?
#
loop_
_entity_poly.entity_id
_entity_poly.type
_entity_poly.pdbx_seq_one_letter_code
_entity_poly.pdbx_strand_id
1 'polypeptide(L)'
;MSINLENMTAVQNKKQDGILGHLMWFSVGKQLVKMNDLEQALVQSGLPVEWMPNAIRPADAFRRSTKEIETRKSTGHAGIFENYLIREVFSDKSHVQRNIVVEKVDQAGKRLNYNSKAGVITLDKQNSSLTFITENEIAKELCFEAERNFNIYKSHYSAQQIRVMVSKILQSLAPTPVRPNGGVYFVPESHTEGLNQLVNFTSSLENSEGFKIPVVNTFDNRQMVNTKLNDHLESILHDCKSSAGLKKGQVKEIIENAKSVIANYRNYKGIVANEADTLENKIMTIRAAVSKMVADL
;
A
#
# COMPACT_ATOMS: atom_id res chain seq x y z
N MET A 1 13.70 40.92 27.44
CA MET A 1 14.43 39.98 26.56
C MET A 1 13.83 40.10 25.19
N SER A 2 14.48 40.87 24.32
CA SER A 2 13.99 41.22 22.98
C SER A 2 14.43 40.13 22.02
N ILE A 3 13.47 39.46 21.38
CA ILE A 3 13.76 38.47 20.33
C ILE A 3 14.33 39.23 19.14
N ASN A 4 15.59 38.94 18.82
CA ASN A 4 16.31 39.56 17.72
C ASN A 4 15.87 38.89 16.40
N LEU A 5 15.06 39.60 15.60
CA LEU A 5 14.44 39.10 14.36
C LEU A 5 15.35 39.15 13.13
N GLU A 6 16.64 39.48 13.28
CA GLU A 6 17.55 39.74 12.16
C GLU A 6 17.90 38.51 11.30
N ASN A 7 17.49 37.29 11.71
CA ASN A 7 17.67 36.06 10.91
C ASN A 7 16.36 35.43 10.40
N MET A 8 15.22 36.10 10.52
CA MET A 8 14.05 35.71 9.74
C MET A 8 14.27 36.19 8.31
N THR A 9 14.77 35.30 7.45
CA THR A 9 14.80 35.52 6.00
C THR A 9 13.37 35.65 5.50
N ALA A 10 12.86 36.89 5.51
CA ALA A 10 11.76 37.29 4.69
C ALA A 10 12.13 36.93 3.25
N VAL A 11 11.32 36.09 2.61
CA VAL A 11 11.40 35.81 1.17
C VAL A 11 11.09 37.13 0.46
N GLN A 12 12.11 37.96 0.31
CA GLN A 12 12.02 39.18 -0.45
C GLN A 12 11.79 38.79 -1.91
N ASN A 13 10.66 39.28 -2.44
CA ASN A 13 10.23 39.20 -3.83
C ASN A 13 11.35 39.65 -4.80
N LYS A 14 12.30 38.78 -5.10
CA LYS A 14 13.07 38.81 -6.33
C LYS A 14 12.25 38.07 -7.38
N LYS A 15 11.96 38.76 -8.48
CA LYS A 15 11.36 38.30 -9.75
C LYS A 15 11.18 36.76 -9.82
N GLN A 16 9.93 36.29 -9.76
CA GLN A 16 9.46 34.91 -10.00
C GLN A 16 10.55 33.92 -10.45
N ASP A 17 11.35 33.44 -9.52
CA ASP A 17 11.97 32.13 -9.66
C ASP A 17 10.85 31.15 -9.34
N GLY A 18 10.28 30.53 -10.39
CA GLY A 18 9.09 29.68 -10.33
C GLY A 18 9.17 28.50 -9.34
N ILE A 19 8.12 27.71 -9.21
CA ILE A 19 8.13 26.51 -8.36
C ILE A 19 8.59 25.33 -9.22
N LEU A 20 9.56 24.53 -8.76
CA LEU A 20 9.99 23.32 -9.49
C LEU A 20 8.94 22.20 -9.38
N GLY A 21 8.24 22.18 -8.24
CA GLY A 21 7.29 21.16 -7.86
C GLY A 21 7.07 21.19 -6.36
N HIS A 22 6.71 20.04 -5.79
CA HIS A 22 6.42 19.92 -4.36
C HIS A 22 7.10 18.69 -3.77
N LEU A 23 7.63 18.83 -2.55
CA LEU A 23 7.83 17.69 -1.68
C LEU A 23 6.49 17.29 -1.09
N MET A 24 6.20 16.01 -1.01
CA MET A 24 4.99 15.49 -0.39
C MET A 24 5.26 14.23 0.42
N TRP A 25 4.42 13.99 1.42
CA TRP A 25 4.33 12.74 2.17
C TRP A 25 2.89 12.55 2.65
N PHE A 26 2.54 11.30 2.95
CA PHE A 26 1.22 10.96 3.48
C PHE A 26 1.33 9.82 4.48
N SER A 27 0.31 9.71 5.33
CA SER A 27 0.04 8.52 6.13
C SER A 27 -1.41 8.11 5.98
N VAL A 28 -1.66 6.79 6.01
CA VAL A 28 -3.02 6.22 6.02
C VAL A 28 -3.19 5.52 7.35
N GLY A 29 -4.17 5.98 8.13
CA GLY A 29 -4.52 5.45 9.44
C GLY A 29 -4.93 3.99 9.40
N LYS A 30 -4.85 3.31 10.56
CA LYS A 30 -5.41 1.97 10.72
C LYS A 30 -6.93 2.08 10.84
N GLN A 31 -7.62 2.02 9.70
CA GLN A 31 -9.07 2.16 9.61
C GLN A 31 -9.70 1.16 8.63
N LEU A 32 -11.01 1.02 8.76
CA LEU A 32 -11.89 0.37 7.80
C LEU A 32 -12.79 1.42 7.20
N VAL A 33 -12.71 1.61 5.88
CA VAL A 33 -13.53 2.62 5.19
C VAL A 33 -14.59 1.91 4.37
N LYS A 34 -15.85 2.27 4.60
CA LYS A 34 -16.98 1.71 3.85
C LYS A 34 -16.85 2.10 2.38
N MET A 35 -17.26 1.20 1.49
CA MET A 35 -17.16 1.40 0.04
C MET A 35 -17.72 2.74 -0.45
N ASN A 36 -18.96 3.06 -0.06
CA ASN A 36 -19.63 4.29 -0.50
C ASN A 36 -18.95 5.54 0.07
N ASP A 37 -18.46 5.48 1.31
CA ASP A 37 -17.80 6.62 1.96
C ASP A 37 -16.44 6.90 1.28
N LEU A 38 -15.72 5.84 0.88
CA LEU A 38 -14.48 5.95 0.11
C LEU A 38 -14.72 6.58 -1.27
N GLU A 39 -15.77 6.13 -1.97
CA GLU A 39 -16.16 6.68 -3.27
C GLU A 39 -16.52 8.16 -3.17
N GLN A 40 -17.32 8.53 -2.17
CA GLN A 40 -17.66 9.93 -1.89
C GLN A 40 -16.41 10.77 -1.59
N ALA A 41 -15.48 10.25 -0.79
CA ALA A 41 -14.23 10.95 -0.48
C ALA A 41 -13.37 11.20 -1.73
N LEU A 42 -13.31 10.24 -2.67
CA LEU A 42 -12.63 10.44 -3.96
C LEU A 42 -13.27 11.58 -4.76
N VAL A 43 -14.59 11.50 -4.97
CA VAL A 43 -15.34 12.48 -5.75
C VAL A 43 -15.21 13.89 -5.16
N GLN A 44 -15.38 14.03 -3.84
CA GLN A 44 -15.26 15.30 -3.14
C GLN A 44 -13.84 15.90 -3.22
N SER A 45 -12.83 15.04 -3.38
CA SER A 45 -11.43 15.46 -3.54
C SER A 45 -11.05 15.73 -4.99
N GLY A 46 -11.97 15.58 -5.94
CA GLY A 46 -11.72 15.74 -7.38
C GLY A 46 -11.00 14.56 -8.03
N LEU A 47 -10.91 13.42 -7.34
CA LEU A 47 -10.30 12.21 -7.87
C LEU A 47 -11.34 11.33 -8.61
N PRO A 48 -10.97 10.77 -9.78
CA PRO A 48 -11.84 9.83 -10.50
C PRO A 48 -12.14 8.56 -9.69
N VAL A 49 -13.37 8.05 -9.80
CA VAL A 49 -13.82 6.82 -9.10
C VAL A 49 -13.10 5.56 -9.60
N GLU A 50 -12.46 5.62 -10.76
CA GLU A 50 -11.62 4.57 -11.33
C GLU A 50 -10.39 4.26 -10.45
N TRP A 51 -10.05 5.16 -9.52
CA TRP A 51 -9.04 4.87 -8.50
C TRP A 51 -9.50 3.90 -7.43
N MET A 52 -10.81 3.64 -7.30
CA MET A 52 -11.35 2.71 -6.32
C MET A 52 -10.61 1.36 -6.35
N PRO A 53 -10.31 0.77 -5.19
CA PRO A 53 -9.70 -0.55 -5.17
C PRO A 53 -10.66 -1.58 -5.75
N ASN A 54 -10.13 -2.68 -6.29
CA ASN A 54 -10.93 -3.79 -6.80
C ASN A 54 -12.05 -4.18 -5.82
N ALA A 55 -13.23 -4.50 -6.36
CA ALA A 55 -14.38 -4.93 -5.57
C ALA A 55 -14.00 -6.06 -4.61
N ILE A 56 -14.52 -5.95 -3.39
CA ILE A 56 -14.21 -6.91 -2.33
C ILE A 56 -14.86 -8.25 -2.66
N ARG A 57 -14.03 -9.28 -2.80
CA ARG A 57 -14.53 -10.64 -3.07
C ARG A 57 -14.99 -11.26 -1.74
N PRO A 58 -16.17 -11.91 -1.69
CA PRO A 58 -16.64 -12.60 -0.49
C PRO A 58 -15.62 -13.60 0.06
N ALA A 59 -14.93 -14.33 -0.83
CA ALA A 59 -13.90 -15.29 -0.43
C ALA A 59 -12.71 -14.62 0.30
N ASP A 60 -12.33 -13.41 -0.08
CA ASP A 60 -11.21 -12.69 0.55
C ASP A 60 -11.65 -12.10 1.90
N ALA A 61 -12.85 -11.52 1.96
CA ALA A 61 -13.46 -11.07 3.21
C ALA A 61 -13.60 -12.21 4.22
N PHE A 62 -14.03 -13.40 3.76
CA PHE A 62 -14.16 -14.60 4.57
C PHE A 62 -12.82 -15.12 5.10
N ARG A 63 -11.79 -15.18 4.24
CA ARG A 63 -10.44 -15.58 4.68
C ARG A 63 -9.87 -14.62 5.71
N ARG A 64 -10.11 -13.32 5.54
CA ARG A 64 -9.67 -12.31 6.49
C ARG A 64 -10.44 -12.44 7.81
N SER A 65 -11.76 -12.51 7.78
CA SER A 65 -12.59 -12.58 9.00
C SER A 65 -12.31 -13.83 9.83
N THR A 66 -12.16 -14.98 9.17
CA THR A 66 -11.80 -16.22 9.86
C THR A 66 -10.35 -16.19 10.35
N LYS A 67 -9.40 -15.58 9.65
CA LYS A 67 -8.02 -15.51 10.16
C LYS A 67 -7.92 -14.70 11.46
N GLU A 68 -8.75 -13.70 11.66
CA GLU A 68 -8.71 -12.82 12.82
C GLU A 68 -9.24 -13.45 14.12
N ILE A 69 -10.02 -14.54 14.04
CA ILE A 69 -10.51 -15.26 15.22
C ILE A 69 -9.50 -16.26 15.78
N GLU A 70 -8.31 -16.38 15.19
CA GLU A 70 -7.25 -17.19 15.76
C GLU A 70 -6.81 -16.61 17.11
N THR A 71 -6.80 -17.46 18.14
CA THR A 71 -6.52 -17.00 19.51
C THR A 71 -5.94 -18.11 20.37
N ARG A 72 -5.29 -17.72 21.45
CA ARG A 72 -4.79 -18.63 22.48
C ARG A 72 -5.56 -18.39 23.77
N LYS A 73 -6.17 -19.44 24.31
CA LYS A 73 -6.87 -19.41 25.59
C LYS A 73 -6.14 -20.27 26.63
N SER A 74 -6.08 -19.80 27.87
CA SER A 74 -5.62 -20.61 29.00
C SER A 74 -6.69 -21.65 29.34
N THR A 75 -6.26 -22.85 29.71
CA THR A 75 -7.19 -23.86 30.26
C THR A 75 -7.30 -23.70 31.79
N GLY A 76 -8.24 -24.42 32.41
CA GLY A 76 -8.32 -24.51 33.87
C GLY A 76 -7.12 -25.20 34.54
N HIS A 77 -6.18 -25.73 33.76
CA HIS A 77 -4.95 -26.35 34.25
C HIS A 77 -3.75 -25.42 34.08
N ALA A 78 -2.99 -25.23 35.16
CA ALA A 78 -1.80 -24.39 35.16
C ALA A 78 -0.81 -24.85 34.08
N GLY A 79 -0.40 -23.91 33.22
CA GLY A 79 0.59 -24.17 32.18
C GLY A 79 0.09 -24.93 30.95
N ILE A 80 -1.22 -25.16 30.83
CA ILE A 80 -1.82 -25.77 29.64
C ILE A 80 -2.68 -24.75 28.92
N PHE A 81 -2.50 -24.66 27.60
CA PHE A 81 -3.18 -23.70 26.73
C PHE A 81 -3.86 -24.40 25.57
N GLU A 82 -4.91 -23.78 25.04
CA GLU A 82 -5.57 -24.17 23.80
C GLU A 82 -5.37 -23.08 22.74
N ASN A 83 -4.72 -23.46 21.64
CA ASN A 83 -4.58 -22.61 20.46
C ASN A 83 -5.71 -22.93 19.49
N TYR A 84 -6.56 -21.92 19.23
CA TYR A 84 -7.62 -21.96 18.24
C TYR A 84 -7.05 -21.41 16.93
N LEU A 85 -6.80 -22.29 15.96
CA LEU A 85 -6.14 -21.99 14.70
C LEU A 85 -7.08 -22.23 13.52
N ILE A 86 -6.94 -21.47 12.43
CA ILE A 86 -7.76 -21.68 11.24
C ILE A 86 -6.99 -22.41 10.15
N ARG A 87 -7.61 -23.47 9.61
CA ARG A 87 -7.09 -24.22 8.46
C ARG A 87 -8.08 -24.18 7.31
N GLU A 88 -7.61 -23.80 6.12
CA GLU A 88 -8.40 -23.94 4.89
C GLU A 88 -8.41 -25.40 4.47
N VAL A 89 -9.61 -25.96 4.33
CA VAL A 89 -9.80 -27.38 4.00
C VAL A 89 -10.00 -27.55 2.50
N PHE A 90 -10.86 -26.73 1.90
CA PHE A 90 -11.01 -26.70 0.45
C PHE A 90 -11.53 -25.32 -0.02
N SER A 91 -11.29 -25.04 -1.29
CA SER A 91 -11.86 -23.90 -2.00
C SER A 91 -12.14 -24.31 -3.44
N ASP A 92 -13.40 -24.18 -3.86
CA ASP A 92 -13.83 -24.43 -5.24
C ASP A 92 -14.53 -23.20 -5.81
N LYS A 93 -15.21 -23.31 -6.96
CA LYS A 93 -15.88 -22.16 -7.60
C LYS A 93 -17.08 -21.63 -6.79
N SER A 94 -17.72 -22.49 -6.01
CA SER A 94 -18.94 -22.22 -5.26
C SER A 94 -18.71 -22.01 -3.76
N HIS A 95 -17.74 -22.69 -3.17
CA HIS A 95 -17.59 -22.74 -1.71
C HIS A 95 -16.14 -22.52 -1.25
N VAL A 96 -16.00 -22.07 -0.01
CA VAL A 96 -14.73 -22.14 0.76
C VAL A 96 -15.05 -22.70 2.13
N GLN A 97 -14.35 -23.74 2.56
CA GLN A 97 -14.44 -24.24 3.92
C GLN A 97 -13.14 -23.97 4.68
N ARG A 98 -13.27 -23.42 5.89
CA ARG A 98 -12.18 -23.31 6.85
C ARG A 98 -12.62 -23.87 8.19
N ASN A 99 -11.74 -24.63 8.83
CA ASN A 99 -12.00 -25.24 10.12
C ASN A 99 -11.26 -24.48 11.22
N ILE A 100 -11.92 -24.39 12.38
CA ILE A 100 -11.30 -24.10 13.67
C ILE A 100 -10.68 -25.41 14.17
N VAL A 101 -9.38 -25.38 14.37
CA VAL A 101 -8.56 -26.45 14.91
C VAL A 101 -8.13 -26.05 16.31
N VAL A 102 -8.22 -26.98 17.27
CA VAL A 102 -7.77 -26.75 18.64
C VAL A 102 -6.53 -27.58 18.91
N GLU A 103 -5.44 -26.91 19.24
CA GLU A 103 -4.20 -27.56 19.70
C GLU A 103 -4.03 -27.30 21.19
N LYS A 104 -4.07 -28.37 22.00
CA LYS A 104 -3.75 -28.28 23.43
C LYS A 104 -2.25 -28.43 23.59
N VAL A 105 -1.60 -27.47 24.24
CA VAL A 105 -0.14 -27.42 24.41
C VAL A 105 0.24 -27.15 25.86
N ASP A 106 1.41 -27.64 26.30
CA ASP A 106 2.00 -27.26 27.59
C ASP A 106 2.77 -25.92 27.51
N GLN A 107 3.43 -25.53 28.61
CA GLN A 107 4.23 -24.30 28.66
C GLN A 107 5.42 -24.30 27.70
N ALA A 108 5.96 -25.48 27.39
CA ALA A 108 7.06 -25.65 26.45
C ALA A 108 6.59 -25.70 24.98
N GLY A 109 5.28 -25.57 24.73
CA GLY A 109 4.69 -25.63 23.39
C GLY A 109 4.55 -27.06 22.85
N LYS A 110 4.78 -28.09 23.68
CA LYS A 110 4.59 -29.48 23.26
C LYS A 110 3.09 -29.77 23.13
N ARG A 111 2.70 -30.28 21.96
CA ARG A 111 1.31 -30.65 21.66
C ARG A 111 0.88 -31.87 22.49
N LEU A 112 -0.16 -31.68 23.29
CA LEU A 112 -0.81 -32.68 24.14
C LEU A 112 -2.05 -33.29 23.47
N ASN A 113 -2.82 -32.47 22.74
CA ASN A 113 -4.02 -32.90 22.03
C ASN A 113 -4.22 -32.07 20.76
N TYR A 114 -4.94 -32.64 19.79
CA TYR A 114 -5.26 -32.01 18.52
C TYR A 114 -6.69 -32.36 18.10
N ASN A 115 -7.54 -31.35 17.96
CA ASN A 115 -8.87 -31.48 17.38
C ASN A 115 -8.93 -30.69 16.06
N SER A 116 -9.13 -31.39 14.95
CA SER A 116 -9.13 -30.80 13.59
C SER A 116 -10.46 -30.18 13.15
N LYS A 117 -11.55 -30.36 13.94
CA LYS A 117 -12.92 -30.00 13.55
C LYS A 117 -13.74 -29.37 14.68
N ALA A 118 -13.07 -28.70 15.64
CA ALA A 118 -13.76 -28.02 16.73
C ALA A 118 -14.83 -27.02 16.23
N GLY A 119 -14.58 -26.41 15.07
CA GLY A 119 -15.59 -25.69 14.28
C GLY A 119 -15.34 -25.87 12.78
N VAL A 120 -16.41 -25.94 11.99
CA VAL A 120 -16.38 -25.95 10.53
C VAL A 120 -17.16 -24.75 10.05
N ILE A 121 -16.51 -23.85 9.31
CA ILE A 121 -17.13 -22.65 8.75
C ILE A 121 -17.09 -22.75 7.22
N THR A 122 -18.25 -22.67 6.58
CA THR A 122 -18.38 -22.77 5.13
C THR A 122 -19.00 -21.50 4.57
N LEU A 123 -18.29 -20.86 3.64
CA LEU A 123 -18.80 -19.78 2.81
C LEU A 123 -19.42 -20.35 1.54
N ASP A 124 -20.66 -19.96 1.26
CA ASP A 124 -21.25 -20.01 -0.07
C ASP A 124 -20.94 -18.69 -0.80
N LYS A 125 -20.22 -18.78 -1.93
CA LYS A 125 -19.76 -17.62 -2.71
C LYS A 125 -20.87 -16.97 -3.51
N GLN A 126 -21.95 -17.68 -3.82
CA GLN A 126 -23.04 -17.15 -4.66
C GLN A 126 -23.93 -16.19 -3.87
N ASN A 127 -24.35 -16.59 -2.68
CA ASN A 127 -25.19 -15.77 -1.81
C ASN A 127 -24.40 -15.00 -0.74
N SER A 128 -23.08 -15.22 -0.65
CA SER A 128 -22.22 -14.63 0.39
C SER A 128 -22.72 -14.89 1.80
N SER A 129 -23.13 -16.13 2.07
CA SER A 129 -23.61 -16.58 3.39
C SER A 129 -22.63 -17.54 4.05
N LEU A 130 -22.63 -17.55 5.38
CA LEU A 130 -21.83 -18.46 6.18
C LEU A 130 -22.73 -19.49 6.85
N THR A 131 -22.23 -20.72 6.93
CA THR A 131 -22.82 -21.79 7.75
C THR A 131 -21.75 -22.35 8.67
N PHE A 132 -22.15 -22.78 9.86
CA PHE A 132 -21.20 -23.30 10.85
C PHE A 132 -21.73 -24.52 11.61
N ILE A 133 -20.82 -25.46 11.87
CA ILE A 133 -21.00 -26.63 12.73
C ILE A 133 -19.91 -26.56 13.80
N THR A 134 -20.27 -26.68 15.07
CA THR A 134 -19.33 -26.49 16.19
C THR A 134 -19.50 -27.56 17.26
N GLU A 135 -18.38 -28.01 17.83
CA GLU A 135 -18.35 -29.07 18.85
C GLU A 135 -18.39 -28.51 20.28
N ASN A 136 -18.04 -27.22 20.48
CA ASN A 136 -18.02 -26.57 21.79
C ASN A 136 -18.40 -25.09 21.72
N GLU A 137 -18.75 -24.52 22.88
CA GLU A 137 -19.20 -23.12 22.97
C GLU A 137 -18.12 -22.10 22.57
N ILE A 138 -16.84 -22.37 22.85
CA ILE A 138 -15.76 -21.45 22.44
C ILE A 138 -15.67 -21.39 20.91
N ALA A 139 -15.73 -22.53 20.22
CA ALA A 139 -15.73 -22.57 18.77
C ALA A 139 -16.96 -21.86 18.19
N LYS A 140 -18.12 -21.97 18.86
CA LYS A 140 -19.36 -21.26 18.49
C LYS A 140 -19.23 -19.74 18.63
N GLU A 141 -18.67 -19.26 19.74
CA GLU A 141 -18.37 -17.83 19.93
C GLU A 141 -17.45 -17.30 18.82
N LEU A 142 -16.38 -18.04 18.51
CA LEU A 142 -15.44 -17.67 17.44
C LEU A 142 -16.11 -17.67 16.06
N CYS A 143 -17.01 -18.63 15.78
CA CYS A 143 -17.79 -18.63 14.53
C CYS A 143 -18.67 -17.37 14.40
N PHE A 144 -19.37 -16.96 15.46
CA PHE A 144 -20.17 -15.73 15.44
C PHE A 144 -19.32 -14.48 15.27
N GLU A 145 -18.14 -14.45 15.90
CA GLU A 145 -17.18 -13.36 15.69
C GLU A 145 -16.71 -13.30 14.23
N ALA A 146 -16.39 -14.45 13.62
CA ALA A 146 -15.99 -14.53 12.22
C ALA A 146 -17.12 -14.06 11.28
N GLU A 147 -18.38 -14.36 11.59
CA GLU A 147 -19.55 -13.89 10.83
C GLU A 147 -19.74 -12.37 10.95
N ARG A 148 -19.63 -11.81 12.16
CA ARG A 148 -19.66 -10.36 12.37
C ARG A 148 -18.56 -9.66 11.58
N ASN A 149 -17.32 -10.16 11.68
CA ASN A 149 -16.18 -9.60 10.95
C ASN A 149 -16.37 -9.75 9.42
N PHE A 150 -16.91 -10.87 8.95
CA PHE A 150 -17.21 -11.09 7.54
C PHE A 150 -18.20 -10.06 7.00
N ASN A 151 -19.28 -9.80 7.75
CA ASN A 151 -20.29 -8.82 7.38
C ASN A 151 -19.74 -7.38 7.30
N ILE A 152 -18.74 -7.04 8.11
CA ILE A 152 -18.02 -5.77 8.01
C ILE A 152 -17.08 -5.81 6.79
N TYR A 153 -16.27 -6.86 6.64
CA TYR A 153 -15.20 -6.90 5.65
C TYR A 153 -15.67 -7.03 4.22
N LYS A 154 -16.89 -7.53 3.98
CA LYS A 154 -17.48 -7.55 2.64
C LYS A 154 -17.82 -6.16 2.10
N SER A 155 -17.92 -5.13 2.94
CA SER A 155 -18.31 -3.78 2.55
C SER A 155 -17.31 -2.68 2.94
N HIS A 156 -16.18 -3.05 3.55
CA HIS A 156 -15.17 -2.09 4.01
C HIS A 156 -13.77 -2.43 3.48
N TYR A 157 -13.12 -1.44 2.89
CA TYR A 157 -11.72 -1.51 2.52
C TYR A 157 -10.83 -1.36 3.74
N SER A 158 -9.78 -2.18 3.80
CA SER A 158 -8.73 -2.07 4.79
C SER A 158 -7.80 -0.90 4.50
N ALA A 159 -7.16 -0.37 5.54
CA ALA A 159 -6.06 0.59 5.41
C ALA A 159 -4.98 0.16 4.40
N GLN A 160 -4.70 -1.15 4.27
CA GLN A 160 -3.72 -1.62 3.29
C GLN A 160 -4.18 -1.44 1.85
N GLN A 161 -5.46 -1.70 1.56
CA GLN A 161 -6.02 -1.47 0.23
C GLN A 161 -6.02 0.03 -0.11
N ILE A 162 -6.32 0.88 0.87
CA ILE A 162 -6.27 2.33 0.72
C ILE A 162 -4.84 2.80 0.48
N ARG A 163 -3.84 2.29 1.22
CA ARG A 163 -2.42 2.62 0.96
C ARG A 163 -2.01 2.28 -0.45
N VAL A 164 -2.36 1.08 -0.93
CA VAL A 164 -2.07 0.67 -2.31
C VAL A 164 -2.74 1.62 -3.31
N MET A 165 -3.98 2.03 -3.08
CA MET A 165 -4.68 3.01 -3.92
C MET A 165 -3.97 4.36 -3.95
N VAL A 166 -3.69 4.95 -2.78
CA VAL A 166 -2.98 6.24 -2.63
C VAL A 166 -1.61 6.18 -3.30
N SER A 167 -0.86 5.08 -3.12
CA SER A 167 0.42 4.88 -3.79
C SER A 167 0.30 4.83 -5.31
N LYS A 168 -0.74 4.22 -5.87
CA LYS A 168 -0.97 4.19 -7.32
C LYS A 168 -1.34 5.57 -7.87
N ILE A 169 -2.17 6.33 -7.15
CA ILE A 169 -2.48 7.72 -7.52
C ILE A 169 -1.18 8.53 -7.54
N LEU A 170 -0.39 8.45 -6.47
CA LEU A 170 0.90 9.14 -6.39
C LEU A 170 1.83 8.75 -7.54
N GLN A 171 1.96 7.47 -7.89
CA GLN A 171 2.79 7.00 -9.00
C GLN A 171 2.39 7.63 -10.35
N SER A 172 1.12 7.98 -10.54
CA SER A 172 0.64 8.67 -11.75
C SER A 172 1.10 10.14 -11.84
N LEU A 173 1.56 10.72 -10.73
CA LEU A 173 2.01 12.11 -10.63
C LEU A 173 3.53 12.26 -10.85
N ALA A 174 4.18 11.26 -11.47
CA ALA A 174 5.62 11.24 -11.70
C ALA A 174 6.47 11.52 -10.45
N PRO A 175 6.30 10.76 -9.35
CA PRO A 175 7.03 11.01 -8.11
C PRO A 175 8.48 10.52 -8.19
N THR A 176 9.39 11.26 -7.57
CA THR A 176 10.77 10.84 -7.31
C THR A 176 11.00 10.72 -5.81
N PRO A 177 11.42 9.56 -5.28
CA PRO A 177 11.70 9.41 -3.85
C PRO A 177 12.91 10.28 -3.47
N VAL A 178 12.78 11.05 -2.38
CA VAL A 178 13.91 11.88 -1.88
C VAL A 178 14.63 11.26 -0.68
N ARG A 179 14.09 10.16 -0.13
CA ARG A 179 14.70 9.35 0.94
C ARG A 179 14.91 7.91 0.49
N PRO A 180 15.95 7.20 0.98
CA PRO A 180 16.27 5.82 0.57
C PRO A 180 15.11 4.83 0.75
N ASN A 181 14.40 4.90 1.87
CA ASN A 181 13.26 4.01 2.16
C ASN A 181 11.90 4.61 1.75
N GLY A 182 11.93 5.63 0.88
CA GLY A 182 10.74 6.38 0.47
C GLY A 182 10.12 7.23 1.59
N GLY A 183 8.81 7.48 1.44
CA GLY A 183 8.00 8.21 2.42
C GLY A 183 8.06 9.74 2.31
N VAL A 184 8.98 10.30 1.52
CA VAL A 184 8.88 11.68 1.00
C VAL A 184 9.20 11.62 -0.49
N TYR A 185 8.42 12.32 -1.29
CA TYR A 185 8.52 12.31 -2.75
C TYR A 185 8.54 13.73 -3.28
N PHE A 186 9.37 13.98 -4.29
CA PHE A 186 9.27 15.16 -5.12
C PHE A 186 8.31 14.88 -6.28
N VAL A 187 7.34 15.77 -6.49
CA VAL A 187 6.37 15.73 -7.58
C VAL A 187 6.52 17.00 -8.44
N PRO A 188 6.73 16.90 -9.76
CA PRO A 188 6.92 18.06 -10.64
C PRO A 188 5.74 19.03 -10.64
N GLU A 189 6.01 20.32 -10.90
CA GLU A 189 5.00 21.38 -10.96
C GLU A 189 3.84 21.06 -11.92
N SER A 190 4.12 20.35 -13.03
CA SER A 190 3.13 19.91 -14.01
C SER A 190 2.01 19.02 -13.45
N HIS A 191 2.20 18.46 -12.25
CA HIS A 191 1.23 17.60 -11.57
C HIS A 191 0.64 18.24 -10.31
N THR A 192 0.78 19.55 -10.13
CA THR A 192 0.32 20.26 -8.92
C THR A 192 -1.17 20.08 -8.64
N GLU A 193 -2.01 20.11 -9.68
CA GLU A 193 -3.46 19.94 -9.52
C GLU A 193 -3.80 18.54 -9.00
N GLY A 194 -3.29 17.48 -9.63
CA GLY A 194 -3.49 16.10 -9.18
C GLY A 194 -2.91 15.85 -7.78
N LEU A 195 -1.79 16.50 -7.44
CA LEU A 195 -1.23 16.43 -6.09
C LEU A 195 -2.14 17.10 -5.05
N ASN A 196 -2.79 18.21 -5.39
CA ASN A 196 -3.78 18.84 -4.49
C ASN A 196 -4.95 17.89 -4.22
N GLN A 197 -5.47 17.25 -5.26
CA GLN A 197 -6.56 16.28 -5.15
C GLN A 197 -6.16 15.10 -4.26
N LEU A 198 -4.95 14.57 -4.44
CA LEU A 198 -4.40 13.50 -3.60
C LEU A 198 -4.26 13.93 -2.14
N VAL A 199 -3.71 15.11 -1.87
CA VAL A 199 -3.55 15.64 -0.51
C VAL A 199 -4.92 15.82 0.16
N ASN A 200 -5.88 16.44 -0.52
CA ASN A 200 -7.24 16.62 -0.04
C ASN A 200 -7.90 15.28 0.29
N PHE A 201 -7.75 14.30 -0.61
CA PHE A 201 -8.25 12.95 -0.40
C PHE A 201 -7.65 12.31 0.85
N THR A 202 -6.32 12.25 0.95
CA THR A 202 -5.67 11.61 2.10
C THR A 202 -6.01 12.27 3.43
N SER A 203 -6.19 13.60 3.45
CA SER A 203 -6.54 14.37 4.64
C SER A 203 -8.03 14.30 4.99
N SER A 204 -8.89 13.85 4.06
CA SER A 204 -10.31 13.61 4.32
C SER A 204 -10.59 12.28 5.03
N LEU A 205 -9.62 11.36 4.99
CA LEU A 205 -9.75 10.04 5.61
C LEU A 205 -9.43 10.09 7.10
N GLU A 206 -10.11 9.26 7.88
CA GLU A 206 -9.89 9.21 9.33
C GLU A 206 -8.45 8.80 9.67
N ASN A 207 -7.85 9.42 10.69
CA ASN A 207 -6.51 9.12 11.18
C ASN A 207 -5.42 9.10 10.08
N SER A 208 -5.62 9.88 9.02
CA SER A 208 -4.77 9.94 7.84
C SER A 208 -4.37 11.38 7.58
N GLU A 209 -3.24 11.59 6.91
CA GLU A 209 -2.75 12.93 6.62
C GLU A 209 -2.03 12.94 5.28
N GLY A 210 -2.15 14.05 4.55
CA GLY A 210 -1.34 14.36 3.38
C GLY A 210 -0.79 15.76 3.51
N PHE A 211 0.51 15.92 3.24
CA PHE A 211 1.16 17.22 3.23
C PHE A 211 1.95 17.41 1.95
N LYS A 212 2.02 18.65 1.52
CA LYS A 212 2.93 19.08 0.46
C LYS A 212 3.60 20.41 0.82
N ILE A 213 4.84 20.58 0.39
CA ILE A 213 5.63 21.79 0.54
C ILE A 213 6.17 22.20 -0.83
N PRO A 214 5.98 23.45 -1.28
CA PRO A 214 6.52 23.90 -2.56
C PRO A 214 8.05 23.94 -2.53
N VAL A 215 8.67 23.52 -3.63
CA VAL A 215 10.11 23.60 -3.85
C VAL A 215 10.39 24.77 -4.78
N VAL A 216 10.90 25.85 -4.22
CA VAL A 216 11.26 27.05 -4.98
C VAL A 216 12.42 26.76 -5.92
N ASN A 217 12.41 27.40 -7.09
CA ASN A 217 13.47 27.27 -8.09
C ASN A 217 14.75 28.00 -7.67
N THR A 218 15.56 27.34 -6.87
CA THR A 218 16.94 27.76 -6.54
C THR A 218 17.93 26.75 -7.10
N PHE A 219 19.19 27.15 -7.22
CA PHE A 219 20.28 26.26 -7.62
C PHE A 219 20.34 25.00 -6.74
N ASP A 220 20.34 25.17 -5.41
CA ASP A 220 20.41 24.06 -4.45
C ASP A 220 19.23 23.09 -4.58
N ASN A 221 18.01 23.62 -4.78
CA ASN A 221 16.83 22.79 -4.95
C ASN A 221 16.84 22.04 -6.28
N ARG A 222 17.29 22.65 -7.37
CA ARG A 222 17.50 21.95 -8.65
C ARG A 222 18.52 20.83 -8.49
N GLN A 223 19.65 21.11 -7.84
CA GLN A 223 20.68 20.11 -7.60
C GLN A 223 20.17 18.94 -6.74
N MET A 224 19.34 19.22 -5.73
CA MET A 224 18.68 18.19 -4.92
C MET A 224 17.77 17.31 -5.79
N VAL A 225 16.91 17.92 -6.63
CA VAL A 225 16.01 17.17 -7.52
C VAL A 225 16.81 16.34 -8.53
N ASN A 226 17.86 16.90 -9.14
CA ASN A 226 18.75 16.18 -10.05
C ASN A 226 19.37 14.96 -9.39
N THR A 227 19.98 15.17 -8.21
CA THR A 227 20.60 14.10 -7.43
C THR A 227 19.60 12.99 -7.13
N LYS A 228 18.39 13.34 -6.65
CA LYS A 228 17.37 12.34 -6.30
C LYS A 228 16.74 11.64 -7.49
N LEU A 229 16.60 12.32 -8.61
CA LEU A 229 16.18 11.68 -9.85
C LEU A 229 17.26 10.70 -10.34
N ASN A 230 18.54 11.09 -10.25
CA ASN A 230 19.66 10.23 -10.61
C ASN A 230 19.72 8.98 -9.71
N ASP A 231 19.65 9.15 -8.39
CA ASP A 231 19.59 8.06 -7.40
C ASP A 231 18.45 7.09 -7.73
N HIS A 232 17.27 7.64 -8.08
CA HIS A 232 16.12 6.84 -8.44
C HIS A 232 16.34 6.04 -9.73
N LEU A 233 16.88 6.65 -10.79
CA LEU A 233 17.21 5.95 -12.03
C LEU A 233 18.27 4.84 -11.81
N GLU A 234 19.25 5.09 -10.95
CA GLU A 234 20.25 4.08 -10.57
C GLU A 234 19.62 2.89 -9.84
N SER A 235 18.70 3.15 -8.89
CA SER A 235 17.94 2.10 -8.21
C SER A 235 17.15 1.24 -9.19
N ILE A 236 16.44 1.87 -10.13
CA ILE A 236 15.67 1.15 -11.16
C ILE A 236 16.58 0.29 -12.04
N LEU A 237 17.74 0.82 -12.44
CA LEU A 237 18.70 0.07 -13.23
C LEU A 237 19.28 -1.11 -12.43
N HIS A 238 19.52 -0.92 -11.13
CA HIS A 238 19.95 -1.99 -10.23
C HIS A 238 18.90 -3.10 -10.17
N ASP A 239 17.63 -2.77 -9.95
CA ASP A 239 16.52 -3.73 -9.90
C ASP A 239 16.37 -4.50 -11.22
N CYS A 240 16.56 -3.83 -12.36
CA CYS A 240 16.56 -4.51 -13.66
C CYS A 240 17.70 -5.53 -13.77
N LYS A 241 18.90 -5.20 -13.29
CA LYS A 241 20.08 -6.08 -13.35
C LYS A 241 20.03 -7.22 -12.34
N SER A 242 19.44 -7.00 -11.17
CA SER A 242 19.29 -8.00 -10.09
C SER A 242 18.06 -8.90 -10.27
N SER A 243 17.34 -8.77 -11.38
CA SER A 243 16.11 -9.52 -11.67
C SER A 243 16.31 -11.02 -11.96
N ALA A 244 17.56 -11.47 -12.12
CA ALA A 244 17.89 -12.87 -12.38
C ALA A 244 17.42 -13.78 -11.22
N GLY A 245 16.68 -14.84 -11.56
CA GLY A 245 16.16 -15.80 -10.57
C GLY A 245 14.88 -15.35 -9.86
N LEU A 246 14.35 -14.16 -10.15
CA LEU A 246 13.04 -13.74 -9.64
C LEU A 246 11.90 -14.47 -10.35
N LYS A 247 10.75 -14.56 -9.68
CA LYS A 247 9.54 -15.14 -10.28
C LYS A 247 9.02 -14.21 -11.39
N LYS A 248 8.39 -14.79 -12.42
CA LYS A 248 7.77 -14.06 -13.55
C LYS A 248 6.93 -12.84 -13.14
N GLY A 249 6.17 -12.95 -12.06
CA GLY A 249 5.36 -11.83 -11.54
C GLY A 249 6.20 -10.65 -11.03
N GLN A 250 7.30 -10.92 -10.33
CA GLN A 250 8.21 -9.90 -9.80
C GLN A 250 8.99 -9.21 -10.92
N VAL A 251 9.42 -9.97 -11.93
CA VAL A 251 10.07 -9.42 -13.12
C VAL A 251 9.15 -8.44 -13.85
N LYS A 252 7.86 -8.79 -13.99
CA LYS A 252 6.85 -7.89 -14.59
C LYS A 252 6.69 -6.60 -13.80
N GLU A 253 6.67 -6.66 -12.47
CA GLU A 253 6.56 -5.47 -11.62
C GLU A 253 7.74 -4.51 -11.81
N ILE A 254 8.97 -5.04 -11.87
CA ILE A 254 10.19 -4.25 -12.14
C ILE A 254 10.10 -3.59 -13.52
N ILE A 255 9.66 -4.32 -14.55
CA ILE A 255 9.51 -3.78 -15.91
C ILE A 255 8.49 -2.65 -15.95
N GLU A 256 7.31 -2.83 -15.34
CA GLU A 256 6.28 -1.80 -15.33
C GLU A 256 6.71 -0.55 -14.54
N ASN A 257 7.41 -0.73 -13.42
CA ASN A 257 8.00 0.38 -12.69
C ASN A 257 9.04 1.13 -13.55
N ALA A 258 9.95 0.42 -14.20
CA ALA A 258 10.96 1.02 -15.07
C ALA A 258 10.34 1.80 -16.24
N LYS A 259 9.34 1.23 -16.91
CA LYS A 259 8.59 1.91 -17.99
C LYS A 259 7.93 3.19 -17.50
N SER A 260 7.30 3.14 -16.32
CA SER A 260 6.66 4.30 -15.70
C SER A 260 7.67 5.43 -15.44
N VAL A 261 8.81 5.11 -14.81
CA VAL A 261 9.87 6.10 -14.53
C VAL A 261 10.44 6.69 -15.82
N ILE A 262 10.69 5.88 -16.85
CA ILE A 262 11.14 6.35 -18.18
C ILE A 262 10.13 7.33 -18.79
N ALA A 263 8.83 7.01 -18.74
CA ALA A 263 7.79 7.89 -19.28
C ALA A 263 7.69 9.20 -18.50
N ASN A 264 7.86 9.13 -17.18
CA ASN A 264 7.76 10.26 -16.27
C ASN A 264 8.91 11.26 -16.40
N TYR A 265 10.08 10.86 -16.93
CA TYR A 265 11.22 11.75 -17.13
C TYR A 265 10.89 13.02 -17.93
N ARG A 266 9.92 12.96 -18.85
CA ARG A 266 9.49 14.14 -19.61
C ARG A 266 9.08 15.32 -18.72
N ASN A 267 8.53 15.04 -17.54
CA ASN A 267 8.09 16.04 -16.57
C ASN A 267 9.27 16.74 -15.85
N TYR A 268 10.49 16.23 -16.02
CA TYR A 268 11.70 16.73 -15.37
C TYR A 268 12.60 17.53 -16.31
N LYS A 269 12.38 17.52 -17.63
CA LYS A 269 13.28 18.12 -18.63
C LYS A 269 13.61 19.60 -18.37
N GLY A 270 12.62 20.40 -17.94
CA GLY A 270 12.84 21.81 -17.59
C GLY A 270 13.53 22.04 -16.24
N ILE A 271 13.56 21.02 -15.38
CA ILE A 271 14.20 21.07 -14.06
C ILE A 271 15.70 20.73 -14.21
N VAL A 272 15.99 19.67 -14.98
CA VAL A 272 17.30 19.00 -15.02
C VAL A 272 18.16 19.38 -16.24
N ALA A 273 17.88 20.51 -16.88
CA ALA A 273 18.44 20.88 -18.20
C ALA A 273 19.99 20.75 -18.29
N ASN A 274 20.71 21.07 -17.22
CA ASN A 274 22.19 21.02 -17.19
C ASN A 274 22.76 19.60 -17.10
N GLU A 275 21.94 18.60 -16.75
CA GLU A 275 22.32 17.19 -16.62
C GLU A 275 21.52 16.29 -17.56
N ALA A 276 20.82 16.89 -18.53
CA ALA A 276 19.91 16.18 -19.43
C ALA A 276 20.60 15.02 -20.14
N ASP A 277 21.77 15.24 -20.74
CA ASP A 277 22.52 14.20 -21.47
C ASP A 277 22.86 12.99 -20.59
N THR A 278 23.31 13.23 -19.36
CA THR A 278 23.64 12.16 -18.40
C THR A 278 22.41 11.33 -18.04
N LEU A 279 21.28 12.00 -17.77
CA LEU A 279 20.02 11.34 -17.41
C LEU A 279 19.41 10.60 -18.62
N GLU A 280 19.48 11.17 -19.81
CA GLU A 280 19.01 10.54 -21.05
C GLU A 280 19.83 9.28 -21.38
N ASN A 281 21.15 9.31 -21.21
CA ASN A 281 22.01 8.13 -21.35
C ASN A 281 21.64 7.01 -20.36
N LYS A 282 21.32 7.36 -19.11
CA LYS A 282 20.84 6.40 -18.12
C LYS A 282 19.50 5.80 -18.52
N ILE A 283 18.56 6.62 -18.99
CA ILE A 283 17.26 6.16 -19.50
C ILE A 283 17.43 5.20 -20.67
N MET A 284 18.36 5.48 -21.60
CA MET A 284 18.68 4.54 -22.69
C MET A 284 19.19 3.20 -22.15
N THR A 285 20.04 3.23 -21.12
CA THR A 285 20.55 2.01 -20.47
C THR A 285 19.42 1.21 -19.81
N ILE A 286 18.49 1.88 -19.11
CA ILE A 286 17.32 1.24 -18.51
C ILE A 286 16.42 0.64 -19.61
N ARG A 287 16.18 1.36 -20.72
CA ARG A 287 15.40 0.84 -21.86
C ARG A 287 15.99 -0.43 -22.44
N ALA A 288 17.32 -0.48 -22.60
CA ALA A 288 18.00 -1.67 -23.09
C ALA A 288 17.85 -2.85 -22.11
N ALA A 289 18.00 -2.59 -20.80
CA ALA A 289 17.80 -3.61 -19.77
C ALA A 289 16.36 -4.15 -19.75
N VAL A 290 15.36 -3.25 -19.80
CA VAL A 290 13.94 -3.64 -19.88
C VAL A 290 13.65 -4.45 -21.13
N SER A 291 14.19 -4.06 -22.29
CA SER A 291 13.98 -4.80 -23.55
C SER A 291 14.51 -6.23 -23.46
N LYS A 292 15.68 -6.43 -22.83
CA LYS A 292 16.23 -7.75 -22.56
C LYS A 292 15.32 -8.56 -21.64
N MET A 293 14.89 -7.98 -20.52
CA MET A 293 14.00 -8.67 -19.57
C MET A 293 12.66 -9.07 -20.19
N VAL A 294 12.11 -8.26 -21.11
CA VAL A 294 10.88 -8.59 -21.85
C VAL A 294 11.10 -9.77 -22.79
N ALA A 295 12.27 -9.87 -23.43
CA ALA A 295 12.60 -11.01 -24.29
C ALA A 295 12.77 -12.33 -23.51
N ASP A 296 13.20 -12.23 -22.26
CA ASP A 296 13.44 -13.38 -21.37
C ASP A 296 12.16 -13.87 -20.63
N LEU A 297 11.00 -13.23 -20.83
CA LEU A 297 9.74 -13.44 -20.07
C LEU A 297 8.75 -14.43 -20.71
#